data_AF-A0A7J4V7W0-F1
#
_entry.id   AF-A0A7J4V7W0-F1
#
_cell.length_a   1.000
_cell.length_b   1.000
_cell.length_c   1.000
_cell.angle_alpha   90.00
_cell.angle_beta   90.00
_cell.angle_gamma   90.00
#
_symmetry.space_group_name_H-M   'P 1'
#
loop_
_entity.id
_entity.type
_entity.pdbx_description
1 polymer ?
#
loop_
_entity_poly.entity_id
_entity_poly.type
_entity_poly.pdbx_seq_one_letter_code
_entity_poly.pdbx_strand_id
1 'polypeptide(L)' 'MSKLAVVALGGNALLRGNQSGTVREQEQNAFDTCKSLVDLILRGYTVVITHGNGPQVGNL' A
#
# COMPACT_ATOMS: atom_id res chain seq x y z
N MET A 1 -11.04 21.15 11.59
CA MET A 1 -11.42 19.86 11.00
C MET A 1 -10.17 19.21 10.42
N SER A 2 -9.96 17.91 10.63
CA SER A 2 -8.89 17.18 9.94
C SER A 2 -9.19 17.12 8.44
N LYS A 3 -8.17 17.23 7.59
CA LYS A 3 -8.33 17.07 6.15
C LYS A 3 -8.39 15.58 5.82
N LEU A 4 -9.23 15.17 4.87
CA LEU A 4 -9.29 13.79 4.39
C LEU A 4 -8.30 13.60 3.25
N ALA A 5 -7.47 12.57 3.32
CA ALA A 5 -6.67 12.07 2.21
C ALA A 5 -7.12 10.65 1.85
N VAL A 6 -7.58 10.47 0.62
CA VAL A 6 -7.88 9.13 0.06
C VAL A 6 -6.68 8.72 -0.81
N VAL A 7 -6.02 7.64 -0.42
CA VAL A 7 -4.78 7.18 -1.05
C VAL A 7 -5.04 5.83 -1.73
N ALA A 8 -4.92 5.80 -3.06
CA ALA A 8 -5.03 4.58 -3.86
C ALA A 8 -3.63 4.02 -4.17
N LEU A 9 -3.32 2.85 -3.62
CA LEU A 9 -2.07 2.16 -3.83
C LEU A 9 -2.13 1.27 -5.09
N GLY A 10 -1.10 1.35 -5.92
CA GLY A 10 -0.93 0.46 -7.07
C GLY A 10 -0.54 -0.95 -6.65
N GLY A 11 -0.60 -1.91 -7.59
CA GLY A 11 -0.23 -3.31 -7.32
C GLY A 11 1.23 -3.49 -6.84
N ASN A 12 2.12 -2.58 -7.25
CA ASN A 12 3.53 -2.53 -6.83
C ASN A 12 3.73 -2.20 -5.34
N ALA A 13 2.71 -1.70 -4.66
CA ALA A 13 2.71 -1.53 -3.20
C ALA A 13 2.71 -2.87 -2.45
N LEU A 14 2.28 -3.94 -3.12
CA LEU A 14 2.20 -5.28 -2.54
C LEU A 14 3.12 -6.26 -3.28
N LEU A 15 3.22 -6.19 -4.61
CA LEU A 15 4.04 -7.11 -5.40
C LEU A 15 4.76 -6.39 -6.55
N ARG A 16 6.08 -6.47 -6.58
CA ARG A 16 6.93 -5.90 -7.64
C ARG A 16 7.23 -6.97 -8.69
N GLY A 17 7.45 -6.55 -9.94
CA GLY A 17 7.60 -7.46 -11.07
C GLY A 17 8.80 -8.41 -11.03
N ASN A 18 9.74 -8.22 -10.10
CA ASN A 18 10.91 -9.07 -9.90
C ASN A 18 10.82 -9.98 -8.66
N GLN A 19 9.64 -10.08 -8.03
CA GLN A 19 9.41 -10.86 -6.82
C GLN A 19 8.52 -12.07 -7.10
N SER A 20 8.71 -13.13 -6.34
CA SER A 20 7.95 -14.38 -6.49
C SER A 20 6.54 -14.31 -5.90
N GLY A 21 6.24 -13.26 -5.12
CA GLY A 21 4.90 -13.06 -4.54
C GLY A 21 4.68 -13.80 -3.23
N THR A 22 5.75 -14.17 -2.52
CA THR A 22 5.65 -14.79 -1.19
C THR A 22 4.97 -13.84 -0.20
N VAL A 23 4.30 -14.41 0.82
CA VAL A 23 3.67 -13.62 1.89
C VAL A 23 4.66 -12.62 2.49
N ARG A 24 5.90 -13.06 2.75
CA ARG A 24 6.96 -12.22 3.32
C ARG A 24 7.33 -11.04 2.42
N GLU A 25 7.43 -11.24 1.11
CA GLU A 25 7.69 -10.15 0.17
C GLU A 25 6.54 -9.14 0.16
N GLN A 26 5.30 -9.62 0.18
CA GLN A 26 4.12 -8.77 0.18
C GLN A 26 3.98 -7.97 1.48
N GLU A 27 4.21 -8.59 2.63
CA GLU A 27 4.24 -7.93 3.94
C GLU A 27 5.30 -6.84 4.00
N GLN A 28 6.51 -7.13 3.52
CA GLN A 28 7.61 -6.15 3.50
C GLN A 28 7.27 -4.96 2.61
N ASN A 29 6.74 -5.21 1.41
CA ASN A 29 6.32 -4.15 0.48
C ASN A 29 5.20 -3.28 1.07
N ALA A 30 4.20 -3.91 1.70
CA ALA A 30 3.10 -3.21 2.36
C ALA A 30 3.63 -2.32 3.51
N PHE A 31 4.53 -2.85 4.33
CA PHE A 31 5.16 -2.11 5.41
C PHE A 31 5.93 -0.89 4.91
N ASP A 32 6.77 -1.06 3.88
CA ASP A 32 7.53 0.05 3.31
C ASP A 32 6.64 1.09 2.62
N THR A 33 5.53 0.67 2.01
CA THR A 33 4.53 1.58 1.46
C THR A 33 3.87 2.40 2.57
N CYS A 34 3.49 1.76 3.68
CA CYS A 34 2.86 2.42 4.83
C CYS A 34 3.78 3.45 5.50
N LYS A 35 5.10 3.26 5.51
CA LYS A 35 6.04 4.28 6.02
C LYS A 35 5.89 5.62 5.31
N SER A 36 5.60 5.59 4.00
CA SER A 36 5.41 6.81 3.21
C SER A 36 4.12 7.56 3.57
N LEU A 37 3.16 6.89 4.22
CA LEU A 37 1.89 7.48 4.66
C LEU A 37 1.98 8.14 6.04
N VAL A 38 3.03 7.85 6.81
CA VAL A 38 3.22 8.40 8.17
C VAL A 38 3.24 9.93 8.15
N ASP A 39 3.84 10.55 7.14
CA ASP A 39 3.89 12.01 7.00
C ASP A 39 2.48 12.63 6.85
N LEU A 40 1.54 11.96 6.18
CA LEU A 40 0.15 12.42 6.09
C LEU A 40 -0.52 12.41 7.47
N ILE A 41 -0.30 11.34 8.25
CA ILE A 41 -0.85 11.21 9.60
C ILE A 41 -0.27 12.29 10.51
N LEU A 42 1.05 12.51 10.47
CA LEU A 42 1.73 13.54 11.26
C LEU A 42 1.28 14.96 10.91
N ARG A 43 0.89 15.20 9.65
CA ARG A 43 0.29 16.47 9.19
C ARG A 43 -1.19 16.62 9.57
N GLY A 44 -1.76 15.67 10.30
CA GLY A 44 -3.13 15.73 10.81
C GLY A 44 -4.20 15.35 9.79
N TYR A 45 -3.86 14.57 8.77
CA TYR A 45 -4.84 14.02 7.84
C TYR A 45 -5.53 12.78 8.43
N THR A 46 -6.84 12.68 8.20
CA THR A 46 -7.53 11.39 8.25
C THR A 46 -7.21 10.66 6.94
N VAL A 47 -6.63 9.46 7.02
CA VAL A 47 -6.20 8.71 5.84
C VAL A 47 -7.14 7.54 5.57
N VAL A 48 -7.66 7.44 4.34
CA VAL A 48 -8.36 6.26 3.81
C VAL A 48 -7.45 5.63 2.78
N ILE A 49 -7.17 4.33 2.92
CA ILE A 49 -6.28 3.59 2.03
C ILE A 49 -7.11 2.63 1.19
N THR A 50 -6.90 2.65 -0.12
CA THR A 50 -7.41 1.65 -1.06
C THR A 50 -6.25 1.06 -1.85
N HIS A 51 -6.46 -0.07 -2.51
CA HIS A 51 -5.44 -0.64 -3.39
C HIS A 51 -6.07 -1.49 -4.50
N GLY A 52 -5.32 -1.71 -5.58
CA GLY A 52 -5.64 -2.74 -6.56
C GLY A 52 -5.21 -4.14 -6.11
N ASN A 53 -5.79 -5.18 -6.69
CA ASN A 53 -5.55 -6.58 -6.31
C ASN A 53 -5.18 -7.50 -7.51
N GLY A 54 -4.84 -6.91 -8.67
CA GLY A 54 -4.61 -7.65 -9.92
C GLY A 54 -3.59 -8.80 -9.79
N PRO A 55 -2.36 -8.57 -9.30
CA PRO A 55 -1.39 -9.64 -9.11
C PRO A 55 -1.83 -10.69 -8.08
N GLN A 56 -2.56 -10.28 -7.03
CA GLN A 56 -2.98 -11.17 -5.94
C GLN A 56 -4.11 -12.12 -6.37
N VAL A 57 -5.04 -11.63 -7.18
CA VAL A 57 -6.15 -12.44 -7.71
C VAL A 57 -5.74 -13.19 -8.98
N GLY A 58 -4.85 -12.59 -9.79
CA GLY A 58 -4.40 -13.17 -11.05
C GLY A 58 -3.36 -14.28 -10.90
N ASN A 59 -2.71 -14.38 -9.73
CA ASN A 59 -1.77 -15.46 -9.40
C ASN A 59 -2.50 -16.67 -8.77
N LEU A 60 -3.53 -17.17 -9.46
CA LEU A 60 -4.21 -18.45 -9.19
C LEU A 60 -3.47 -19.61 -9.86
#